data_AF-A0A0A1UNK1-F1
#
_entry.id   AF-A0A0A1UNK1-F1
#
_cell.length_a   1.000
_cell.length_b   1.000
_cell.length_c   1.000
_cell.angle_alpha   90.00
_cell.angle_beta   90.00
_cell.angle_gamma   90.00
#
_symmetry.space_group_name_H-M   'P 1'
#
loop_
_entity.id
_entity.type
_entity.pdbx_description
1 polymer ?
#
loop_
_entity_poly.entity_id
_entity_poly.type
_entity_poly.pdbx_seq_one_letter_code
_entity_poly.pdbx_strand_id
1 'polypeptide(L)'
;MSQGLDFEAVNSEPASPFTPSLLTPAPSAPEPPTPAEARAGRRDEDRLFRHFRGYTWSQRSRNTKSWVWEYGFDIEKDLERRWVCRLCIQRNKPKPG
;
A
#
# COMPACT_ATOMS: atom_id res chain seq x y z
N MET A 1 32.84 -34.45 11.53
CA MET A 1 32.09 -34.61 12.79
C MET A 1 32.75 -33.74 13.83
N SER A 2 32.17 -32.58 14.12
CA SER A 2 32.55 -31.66 15.20
C SER A 2 31.21 -31.12 15.72
N GLN A 3 30.67 -31.67 16.81
CA GLN A 3 30.82 -31.19 18.21
C GLN A 3 30.44 -29.69 18.30
N GLY A 4 29.48 -29.22 19.11
CA GLY A 4 28.65 -29.79 20.15
C GLY A 4 28.17 -28.63 21.05
N LEU A 5 27.13 -28.91 21.85
CA LEU A 5 26.79 -28.30 23.14
C LEU A 5 26.16 -26.88 23.19
N ASP A 6 24.93 -26.89 23.71
CA ASP A 6 24.24 -25.83 24.44
C ASP A 6 25.16 -24.91 25.26
N PHE A 7 24.84 -23.62 25.23
CA PHE A 7 25.10 -22.76 26.37
C PHE A 7 23.81 -21.98 26.70
N GLU A 8 23.17 -22.40 27.78
CA GLU A 8 22.28 -21.56 28.57
C GLU A 8 23.07 -21.18 29.82
N ALA A 9 23.32 -19.89 30.06
CA ALA A 9 23.71 -19.34 31.36
C ALA A 9 23.70 -17.80 31.25
N VAL A 10 22.65 -17.17 31.81
CA VAL A 10 22.66 -16.50 33.13
C VAL A 10 23.11 -15.03 33.00
N ASN A 11 22.15 -14.11 32.88
CA ASN A 11 21.63 -13.31 33.99
C ASN A 11 22.46 -12.05 34.21
N SER A 12 21.85 -10.88 34.00
CA SER A 12 21.93 -9.74 34.90
C SER A 12 21.00 -8.65 34.36
N GLU A 13 19.77 -8.66 34.85
CA GLU A 13 19.02 -7.43 35.00
C GLU A 13 19.78 -6.54 36.00
N PRO A 14 19.91 -5.24 35.73
CA PRO A 14 19.69 -4.29 36.80
C PRO A 14 18.45 -3.47 36.49
N ALA A 15 17.48 -3.55 37.38
CA ALA A 15 16.38 -2.61 37.48
C ALA A 15 16.94 -1.17 37.44
N SER A 16 16.53 -0.40 36.43
CA SER A 16 16.62 1.06 36.51
C SER A 16 15.43 1.69 35.79
N PRO A 17 14.63 2.52 36.49
CA PRO A 17 13.37 3.04 36.00
C PRO A 17 13.63 4.30 35.18
N PHE A 18 13.82 4.15 33.88
CA PHE A 18 13.73 5.28 32.96
C PHE A 18 12.86 4.87 31.79
N THR A 19 11.57 5.17 31.92
CA THR A 19 10.66 5.36 30.79
C THR A 19 11.08 6.63 30.05
N PRO A 20 11.69 6.59 28.85
CA PRO A 20 11.44 7.66 27.91
C PRO A 20 10.07 7.35 27.30
N SER A 21 9.11 8.21 27.63
CA SER A 21 7.74 8.22 27.14
C SER A 21 7.60 7.59 25.75
N LEU A 22 6.76 6.56 25.71
CA LEU A 22 6.12 6.02 24.53
C LEU A 22 5.51 7.16 23.71
N LEU A 23 6.31 7.75 22.82
CA LEU A 23 5.81 8.44 21.65
C LEU A 23 5.83 7.43 20.51
N THR A 24 5.13 6.31 20.69
CA THR A 24 4.54 5.63 19.55
C THR A 24 3.48 6.60 19.04
N PRO A 25 3.63 7.22 17.85
CA PRO A 25 2.50 7.91 17.26
C PRO A 25 1.42 6.85 17.17
N ALA A 26 0.26 7.11 17.81
CA ALA A 26 -0.88 6.25 17.64
C ALA A 26 -1.03 5.96 16.14
N PRO A 27 -1.20 4.69 15.70
CA PRO A 27 -1.44 4.40 14.30
C PRO A 27 -2.72 5.15 13.97
N SER A 28 -2.60 6.34 13.39
CA SER A 28 -3.72 7.14 12.96
C SER A 28 -4.41 6.26 11.95
N ALA A 29 -5.61 5.78 12.32
CA ALA A 29 -6.46 5.09 11.38
C ALA A 29 -6.53 6.00 10.15
N PRO A 30 -6.23 5.50 8.95
CA PRO A 30 -6.26 6.33 7.75
C PRO A 30 -7.65 6.96 7.70
N GLU A 31 -7.68 8.30 7.72
CA GLU A 31 -8.95 9.02 7.66
C GLU A 31 -9.72 8.52 6.44
N PRO A 32 -11.02 8.26 6.58
CA PRO A 32 -11.81 7.86 5.44
C PRO A 32 -11.71 8.96 4.38
N PRO A 33 -11.58 8.59 3.09
CA PRO A 33 -11.45 9.57 2.02
C PRO A 33 -12.65 10.51 2.07
N THR A 34 -12.40 11.79 1.85
CA THR A 34 -13.49 12.76 1.79
C THR A 34 -14.46 12.40 0.66
N PRO A 35 -15.74 12.81 0.74
CA PRO A 35 -16.70 12.52 -0.33
C PRO A 35 -16.24 12.99 -1.72
N ALA A 36 -15.45 14.06 -1.79
CA ALA A 36 -14.84 14.57 -3.01
C ALA A 36 -13.77 13.62 -3.56
N GLU A 37 -12.90 13.09 -2.71
CA GLU A 37 -11.86 12.13 -3.10
C GLU A 37 -12.45 10.79 -3.52
N ALA A 38 -13.49 10.31 -2.84
CA ALA A 38 -14.20 9.10 -3.24
C ALA A 38 -14.82 9.24 -4.65
N ARG A 39 -15.40 10.42 -4.95
CA ARG A 39 -15.93 10.71 -6.30
C ARG A 39 -14.82 10.85 -7.34
N ALA A 40 -13.69 11.45 -6.99
CA ALA A 40 -12.53 11.56 -7.86
C ALA A 40 -11.92 10.19 -8.16
N GLY A 41 -11.79 9.34 -7.13
CA GLY A 41 -11.37 7.94 -7.26
C GLY A 41 -12.22 7.21 -8.28
N ARG A 42 -13.55 7.19 -8.12
CA ARG A 42 -14.45 6.54 -9.09
C ARG A 42 -14.27 7.02 -10.53
N ARG A 43 -14.07 8.33 -10.74
CA ARG A 43 -13.78 8.88 -12.08
C ARG A 43 -12.43 8.41 -12.64
N ASP A 44 -11.42 8.27 -11.80
CA ASP A 44 -10.11 7.76 -12.19
C ASP A 44 -10.20 6.26 -12.57
N GLU A 45 -10.96 5.47 -11.80
CA GLU A 45 -11.23 4.05 -12.11
C GLU A 45 -11.96 3.88 -13.45
N ASP A 46 -13.02 4.66 -13.69
CA ASP A 46 -13.77 4.63 -14.95
C ASP A 46 -12.87 4.94 -16.16
N ARG A 47 -11.95 5.90 -16.00
CA ARG A 47 -10.99 6.24 -17.06
C ARG A 47 -9.96 5.14 -17.25
N LEU A 48 -9.44 4.57 -16.17
CA LEU A 48 -8.46 3.48 -16.19
C LEU A 48 -9.00 2.31 -17.01
N PHE A 49 -10.17 1.78 -16.67
CA PHE A 49 -10.74 0.63 -17.37
C PHE A 49 -11.26 0.95 -18.77
N ARG A 50 -11.51 2.23 -19.08
CA ARG A 50 -11.77 2.66 -20.46
C ARG A 50 -10.52 2.58 -21.34
N HIS A 51 -9.34 2.88 -20.79
CA HIS A 51 -8.07 2.83 -21.52
C HIS A 51 -7.50 1.41 -21.57
N PHE A 52 -7.61 0.68 -20.45
CA PHE A 52 -7.12 -0.69 -20.30
C PHE A 52 -8.29 -1.67 -20.30
N ARG A 53 -8.90 -1.87 -21.48
CA ARG A 53 -10.06 -2.75 -21.62
C ARG A 53 -9.67 -4.20 -21.33
N GLY A 54 -10.48 -4.88 -20.51
CA GLY A 54 -10.27 -6.27 -20.12
C GLY A 54 -9.27 -6.48 -18.98
N TYR A 55 -8.67 -5.41 -18.44
CA TYR A 55 -7.94 -5.49 -17.19
C TYR A 55 -8.89 -5.35 -16.00
N THR A 56 -8.52 -5.93 -14.87
CA THR A 56 -9.18 -5.80 -13.57
C THR A 56 -8.18 -5.32 -12.52
N TRP A 57 -8.66 -4.99 -11.31
CA TRP A 57 -7.77 -4.76 -10.17
C TRP A 57 -6.92 -5.98 -9.89
N SER A 58 -5.64 -5.77 -9.58
CA SER A 58 -4.85 -6.91 -9.15
C SER A 58 -5.27 -7.42 -7.79
N GLN A 59 -5.11 -8.72 -7.58
CA GLN A 59 -5.40 -9.34 -6.30
C GLN A 59 -4.58 -8.72 -5.15
N ARG A 60 -3.35 -8.25 -5.44
CA ARG A 60 -2.47 -7.62 -4.45
C ARG A 60 -2.94 -6.23 -4.03
N SER A 61 -3.56 -5.47 -4.93
CA SER A 61 -4.10 -4.14 -4.61
C SER A 61 -5.16 -4.17 -3.51
N ARG A 62 -5.91 -5.28 -3.37
CA ARG A 62 -6.93 -5.41 -2.31
C ARG A 62 -6.36 -5.81 -0.97
N ASN A 63 -5.25 -6.55 -0.94
CA ASN A 63 -4.74 -7.20 0.26
C ASN A 63 -3.58 -6.46 0.93
N THR A 64 -2.91 -5.54 0.23
CA THR A 64 -1.75 -4.80 0.78
C THR A 64 -2.09 -3.32 0.92
N LYS A 65 -1.93 -2.74 2.11
CA LYS A 65 -1.90 -1.27 2.28
C LYS A 65 -0.49 -0.75 2.10
N SER A 66 -0.31 0.19 1.18
CA SER A 66 0.96 0.84 0.86
C SER A 66 0.69 2.25 0.34
N TRP A 67 1.57 3.20 0.66
CA TRP A 67 1.48 4.59 0.18
C TRP A 67 1.50 4.68 -1.35
N VAL A 68 2.11 3.69 -2.02
CA VAL A 68 2.22 3.68 -3.49
C VAL A 68 0.85 3.70 -4.18
N TRP A 69 -0.19 3.14 -3.54
CA TRP A 69 -1.56 3.07 -4.05
C TRP A 69 -2.25 4.43 -4.15
N GLU A 70 -1.72 5.47 -3.50
CA GLU A 70 -2.23 6.83 -3.65
C GLU A 70 -1.86 7.45 -5.01
N TYR A 71 -0.75 6.98 -5.60
CA TYR A 71 -0.12 7.53 -6.79
C TYR A 71 -0.43 6.76 -8.08
N GLY A 72 -1.01 5.56 -7.96
CA GLY A 72 -1.29 4.73 -9.11
C GLY A 72 -2.09 3.48 -8.79
N PHE A 73 -2.31 2.72 -9.84
CA PHE A 73 -3.21 1.59 -9.90
C PHE A 73 -2.44 0.38 -10.39
N ASP A 74 -2.61 -0.76 -9.72
CA ASP A 74 -2.08 -2.02 -10.22
C ASP A 74 -3.23 -2.85 -10.74
N ILE A 75 -3.10 -3.22 -12.01
CA ILE A 75 -4.11 -3.92 -12.77
C ILE A 75 -3.53 -5.21 -13.33
N GLU A 76 -4.38 -6.19 -13.52
CA GLU A 76 -4.01 -7.48 -14.09
C GLU A 76 -5.00 -7.90 -15.18
N LYS A 77 -4.49 -8.68 -16.14
CA LYS A 77 -5.27 -9.33 -17.18
C LYS A 77 -4.63 -10.68 -17.47
N ASP A 78 -5.33 -11.76 -17.16
CA ASP A 78 -4.85 -13.13 -17.33
C ASP A 78 -3.50 -13.35 -16.60
N LEU A 79 -2.39 -13.29 -17.33
CA LEU A 79 -1.02 -13.43 -16.80
C LEU A 79 -0.20 -12.13 -16.90
N GLU A 80 -0.77 -11.06 -17.47
CA GLU A 80 -0.13 -9.76 -17.54
C GLU A 80 -0.51 -8.91 -16.33
N ARG A 81 0.48 -8.28 -15.72
CA ARG A 81 0.30 -7.34 -14.62
C ARG A 81 0.97 -6.01 -14.94
N ARG A 82 0.31 -4.90 -14.62
CA ARG A 82 0.78 -3.56 -14.97
C ARG A 82 0.52 -2.55 -13.85
N TRP A 83 1.51 -1.69 -13.62
CA TRP A 83 1.37 -0.49 -12.80
C TRP A 83 1.02 0.70 -13.68
N VAL A 84 0.02 1.48 -13.28
CA VAL A 84 -0.49 2.64 -14.02
C VAL A 84 -0.50 3.87 -13.11
N CYS A 85 0.16 4.94 -13.55
CA CYS A 85 0.19 6.21 -12.83
C CYS A 85 -1.18 6.91 -12.82
N ARG A 86 -1.65 7.33 -11.64
CA ARG A 86 -2.92 8.05 -11.45
C ARG A 86 -2.95 9.37 -12.22
N LEU A 87 -1.87 10.15 -12.15
CA LEU A 87 -1.74 11.43 -12.87
C LEU A 87 -1.82 11.25 -14.39
N CYS A 88 -1.33 10.13 -14.93
CA CYS A 88 -1.38 9.85 -16.35
C CYS A 88 -2.82 9.62 -16.82
N ILE A 89 -3.63 8.92 -16.03
CA ILE A 89 -5.06 8.69 -16.31
C ILE A 89 -5.88 9.97 -16.13
N GLN A 90 -5.49 10.84 -15.19
CA GLN A 90 -6.13 12.14 -14.99
C GLN A 90 -5.84 13.12 -16.15
N ARG A 91 -4.58 13.16 -16.60
CA ARG A 91 -4.12 14.10 -17.64
C ARG A 91 -4.48 13.66 -19.05
N ASN A 92 -4.62 12.35 -19.29
CA ASN A 92 -5.09 11.82 -20.57
C ASN A 92 -6.60 12.05 -20.74
N LYS A 93 -7.00 13.31 -20.95
CA LYS A 93 -8.33 13.62 -21.46
C LYS A 93 -8.37 13.13 -22.92
N PRO A 94 -9.37 12.35 -23.33
CA PRO A 94 -9.54 12.06 -24.75
C PRO A 94 -9.62 13.40 -25.48
N LYS A 95 -8.74 13.63 -26.46
CA LYS A 95 -8.85 14.79 -27.34
C LYS A 95 -10.23 14.74 -28.00
N PRO A 96 -11.00 15.84 -28.03
CA PRO A 96 -12.17 15.89 -28.90
C PRO A 96 -11.67 15.70 -30.33
N GLY A 97 -12.12 14.62 -30.97
CA GLY A 97 -11.93 14.37 -32.40
C GLY A 97 -12.92 15.18 -33.22
#